data_AF-A0A6I3W976-F1
#
_entry.id   AF-A0A6I3W976-F1
#
_cell.length_a   1.000
_cell.length_b   1.000
_cell.length_c   1.000
_cell.angle_alpha   90.00
_cell.angle_beta   90.00
_cell.angle_gamma   90.00
#
_symmetry.space_group_name_H-M   'P 1'
#
loop_
_entity.id
_entity.type
_entity.pdbx_description
1 polymer ?
#
loop_
_entity_poly.entity_id
_entity_poly.type
_entity_poly.pdbx_seq_one_letter_code
_entity_poly.pdbx_strand_id
1 'polypeptide(L)'
;MSEGPVKTKKRFIAGAVCPACSEPDKLMMWSEDDVPHRECVACGYSDTLNEQGLSVPKELGTRVNTSALKAPDPKVQAVQFFPNPKLKKD
;
A
#
# COMPACT_ATOMS: atom_id res chain seq x y z
N MET A 1 4.88 -12.03 31.75
CA MET A 1 5.45 -10.72 31.45
C MET A 1 4.42 -9.96 30.65
N SER A 2 3.96 -8.82 31.12
CA SER A 2 2.87 -8.08 30.46
C SER A 2 3.49 -7.24 29.34
N GLU A 3 3.58 -7.80 28.14
CA GLU A 3 3.90 -7.04 26.92
C GLU A 3 2.69 -6.17 26.56
N GLY A 4 2.55 -5.04 27.26
CA GLY A 4 1.74 -3.93 26.78
C GLY A 4 2.43 -3.30 25.56
N PRO A 5 1.67 -2.69 24.63
CA PRO A 5 2.25 -2.13 23.42
C PRO A 5 3.30 -1.07 23.75
N VAL A 6 4.53 -1.26 23.26
CA VAL A 6 5.65 -0.35 23.53
C VAL A 6 5.58 0.79 22.52
N LYS A 7 5.01 1.91 22.95
CA LYS A 7 4.90 3.13 22.13
C LYS A 7 6.00 4.13 22.49
N THR A 8 6.87 4.42 21.53
CA THR A 8 7.89 5.47 21.67
C THR A 8 7.24 6.85 21.64
N LYS A 9 7.82 7.82 22.38
CA LYS A 9 7.38 9.22 22.32
C LYS A 9 7.53 9.78 20.91
N LYS A 10 6.51 10.48 20.41
CA LYS A 10 6.54 11.19 19.12
C LYS A 10 7.67 12.23 19.10
N ARG A 11 8.48 12.23 18.03
CA ARG A 11 9.60 13.16 17.80
C ARG A 11 9.44 13.91 16.50
N PHE A 12 9.86 15.16 16.47
CA PHE A 12 9.81 16.01 15.29
C PHE A 12 10.93 15.67 14.29
N ILE A 13 10.66 15.68 12.98
CA ILE A 13 11.67 15.44 11.94
C ILE A 13 12.07 16.79 11.29
N ALA A 14 13.21 17.33 11.70
CA ALA A 14 13.74 18.58 11.15
C ALA A 14 14.19 18.41 9.69
N GLY A 15 13.88 19.39 8.84
CA GLY A 15 14.19 19.41 7.42
C GLY A 15 13.31 18.53 6.53
N ALA A 16 12.34 17.80 7.11
CA ALA A 16 11.46 16.94 6.34
C ALA A 16 10.24 17.72 5.82
N VAL A 17 9.93 17.50 4.55
CA VAL A 17 8.75 18.08 3.87
C VAL A 17 7.62 17.06 3.87
N CYS A 18 6.42 17.47 4.28
CA CYS A 18 5.25 16.62 4.24
C CYS A 18 4.90 16.23 2.79
N PRO A 19 4.76 14.94 2.44
CA PRO A 19 4.42 14.52 1.09
C PRO A 19 2.98 14.88 0.68
N ALA A 20 2.09 15.17 1.66
CA ALA A 20 0.69 15.48 1.40
C ALA A 20 0.40 16.98 1.24
N CYS A 21 0.96 17.84 2.10
CA CYS A 21 0.71 19.29 2.06
C CYS A 21 1.94 20.13 1.70
N SER A 22 3.10 19.51 1.50
CA SER A 22 4.36 20.18 1.16
C SER A 22 4.88 21.19 2.20
N GLU A 23 4.33 21.18 3.42
CA GLU A 23 4.87 22.00 4.50
C GLU A 23 6.15 21.40 5.09
N PRO A 24 7.21 22.21 5.26
CA PRO A 24 8.43 21.79 5.93
C PRO A 24 8.21 21.77 7.44
N ASP A 25 8.94 20.89 8.12
CA ASP A 25 8.94 20.84 9.58
C ASP A 25 7.52 20.72 10.17
N LYS A 26 6.73 19.79 9.61
CA LYS A 26 5.47 19.33 10.21
C LYS A 26 5.35 17.82 10.46
N LEU A 27 6.34 17.02 10.10
CA LEU A 27 6.32 15.57 10.32
C LEU A 27 6.84 15.17 11.71
N MET A 28 6.11 14.27 12.37
CA MET A 28 6.47 13.60 13.61
C MET A 28 6.63 12.09 13.37
N MET A 29 7.63 11.47 14.00
CA MET A 29 7.91 10.04 13.93
C MET A 29 7.79 9.39 15.31
N TRP A 30 7.26 8.17 15.37
CA TRP A 30 7.30 7.30 16.54
C TRP A 30 7.37 5.84 16.13
N SER A 31 7.63 4.96 17.08
CA SER A 31 7.53 3.52 16.90
C SER A 31 6.42 2.97 17.80
N GLU A 32 5.62 2.06 17.28
CA GLU A 32 4.56 1.35 17.99
C GLU A 32 4.70 -0.12 17.63
N ASP A 33 4.97 -0.96 18.64
CA ASP A 33 5.22 -2.39 18.46
C ASP A 33 6.30 -2.68 17.40
N ASP A 34 7.42 -1.95 17.50
CA ASP A 34 8.56 -1.96 16.57
C ASP A 34 8.25 -1.53 15.13
N VAL A 35 7.02 -1.09 14.84
CA VAL A 35 6.66 -0.51 13.55
C VAL A 35 6.89 1.00 13.57
N PRO A 36 7.72 1.56 12.67
CA PRO A 36 7.89 3.00 12.55
C PRO A 36 6.68 3.66 11.89
N HIS A 37 6.22 4.75 12.49
CA HIS A 37 5.09 5.54 12.04
C HIS A 37 5.49 7.00 11.86
N ARG A 38 4.88 7.68 10.89
CA ARG A 38 4.98 9.14 10.73
C ARG A 38 3.62 9.80 10.64
N GLU A 39 3.50 11.02 11.13
CA GLU A 39 2.29 11.85 11.05
C GLU A 39 2.63 13.33 10.79
N CYS A 40 1.81 14.02 9.99
CA CYS A 40 1.89 15.45 9.78
C CYS A 40 0.92 16.20 10.69
N VAL A 41 1.41 17.13 11.51
CA VAL A 41 0.54 17.92 12.40
C VAL A 41 -0.27 19.02 11.70
N ALA A 42 0.06 19.36 10.45
CA ALA A 42 -0.64 20.39 9.69
C ALA A 42 -1.86 19.85 8.94
N CYS A 43 -1.70 18.72 8.23
CA CYS A 43 -2.75 18.15 7.39
C CYS A 43 -3.30 16.80 7.87
N GLY A 44 -2.73 16.22 8.94
CA GLY A 44 -3.16 14.92 9.47
C GLY A 44 -2.71 13.71 8.65
N TYR A 45 -1.81 13.89 7.67
CA TYR A 45 -1.23 12.77 6.92
C TYR A 45 -0.56 11.76 7.87
N SER A 46 -0.89 10.48 7.74
CA SER A 46 -0.30 9.39 8.54
C SER A 46 0.25 8.29 7.64
N ASP A 47 1.43 7.77 7.99
CA ASP A 47 2.11 6.73 7.22
C ASP A 47 2.75 5.67 8.13
N THR A 48 2.78 4.44 7.65
CA THR A 48 3.45 3.30 8.28
C THR A 48 4.67 2.95 7.45
N LEU A 49 5.84 2.94 8.07
CA LEU A 49 7.11 2.69 7.42
C LEU A 49 7.53 1.24 7.68
N ASN A 50 8.25 0.64 6.74
CA ASN A 50 8.92 -0.65 6.97
C ASN A 50 10.24 -0.44 7.75
N GLU A 51 10.93 -1.54 8.07
CA GLU A 51 12.24 -1.51 8.75
C GLU A 51 13.31 -0.69 7.99
N GLN A 52 13.14 -0.52 6.68
CA GLN A 52 14.03 0.26 5.83
C GLN A 52 13.65 1.75 5.78
N GLY A 53 12.61 2.18 6.49
CA GLY A 53 12.13 3.57 6.49
C GLY A 53 11.40 3.98 5.21
N LEU A 54 10.91 3.02 4.42
CA LEU A 54 10.09 3.26 3.24
C LEU A 54 8.60 3.20 3.62
N SER A 55 7.80 4.12 3.06
CA SER A 55 6.35 4.09 3.19
C SER A 55 5.82 2.77 2.64
N VAL A 56 5.06 2.02 3.43
CA VAL A 56 4.40 0.79 2.98
C VAL A 56 3.11 1.21 2.30
N PRO A 57 3.01 1.15 0.96
CA PRO A 57 1.78 1.52 0.28
C PRO A 57 0.74 0.49 0.65
N LYS A 58 -0.32 0.92 1.36
CA LYS A 58 -1.48 0.08 1.55
C LYS A 58 -2.15 -0.06 0.19
N GLU A 59 -2.06 -1.25 -0.40
CA GLU A 59 -2.74 -1.58 -1.67
C GLU A 59 -4.18 -1.06 -1.62
N LEU A 60 -4.50 -0.13 -2.51
CA LEU A 60 -5.83 0.44 -2.58
C LEU A 60 -6.79 -0.69 -2.96
N GLY A 61 -7.87 -0.85 -2.18
CA GLY A 61 -8.93 -1.81 -2.44
C GLY A 61 -9.69 -1.44 -3.71
N THR A 62 -9.09 -1.70 -4.86
CA THR A 62 -9.74 -1.52 -6.16
C THR A 62 -10.52 -2.78 -6.51
N ARG A 63 -11.60 -2.62 -7.28
CA ARG A 63 -12.49 -3.71 -7.72
C ARG A 63 -11.77 -4.87 -8.44
N VAL A 64 -10.55 -4.64 -8.91
CA VAL A 64 -9.75 -5.58 -9.71
C VAL A 64 -8.74 -6.35 -8.85
N ASN A 65 -8.54 -5.95 -7.59
CA ASN A 65 -7.60 -6.61 -6.68
C ASN A 65 -8.31 -7.77 -5.95
N THR A 66 -8.75 -8.78 -6.71
CA THR A 66 -9.19 -10.06 -6.16
C THR A 66 -8.00 -11.01 -6.11
N SER A 67 -7.35 -11.12 -4.95
CA SER A 67 -6.18 -11.99 -4.70
C SER A 67 -6.51 -13.48 -4.64
N ALA A 68 -7.55 -13.92 -5.35
CA ALA A 68 -7.84 -15.34 -5.52
C ALA A 68 -7.90 -15.63 -7.01
N LEU A 69 -6.77 -16.11 -7.55
CA LEU A 69 -6.84 -17.03 -8.68
C LEU A 69 -7.63 -18.24 -8.17
N LYS A 70 -8.96 -18.16 -8.28
CA LYS A 70 -9.84 -19.29 -8.06
C LYS A 70 -9.35 -20.39 -9.00
N ALA A 71 -8.97 -21.54 -8.44
CA ALA A 71 -8.59 -22.69 -9.24
C ALA A 71 -9.66 -22.91 -10.33
N PRO A 72 -9.27 -23.12 -11.61
CA PRO A 72 -10.22 -23.19 -12.70
C PRO A 72 -11.25 -24.28 -12.42
N ASP A 73 -12.54 -23.90 -12.44
CA ASP A 73 -13.65 -24.83 -12.29
C ASP A 73 -13.51 -25.95 -13.34
N PRO A 74 -13.65 -27.25 -12.99
CA PRO A 74 -13.45 -28.37 -13.93
C PRO A 74 -14.49 -28.42 -15.07
N LYS A 75 -15.47 -27.50 -15.08
CA LYS A 75 -16.51 -27.34 -16.10
C LYS A 75 -16.21 -26.26 -17.15
N VAL A 76 -15.05 -25.60 -17.10
CA VAL A 76 -14.68 -24.57 -18.07
C VAL A 76 -14.16 -25.24 -19.34
N GLN A 77 -14.97 -25.22 -20.41
CA GLN A 77 -14.56 -25.67 -21.73
C GLN A 77 -13.96 -24.50 -22.51
N ALA A 78 -12.68 -24.61 -22.89
CA ALA A 78 -12.04 -23.61 -23.74
C ALA A 78 -12.74 -23.57 -25.10
N VAL A 79 -13.26 -22.40 -25.48
CA VAL A 79 -13.84 -22.19 -26.81
C VAL A 79 -12.70 -22.15 -27.83
N GLN A 80 -12.70 -23.07 -28.78
CA GLN A 80 -11.78 -23.02 -29.92
C GLN A 80 -12.26 -21.96 -30.89
N PHE A 81 -11.48 -20.88 -30.99
CA PHE A 81 -11.66 -19.87 -32.03
C PHE A 81 -11.16 -20.43 -33.35
N PHE A 82 -12.10 -20.70 -34.27
CA PHE A 82 -11.75 -20.96 -35.66
C PHE A 82 -11.46 -19.62 -36.34
N PRO A 83 -10.31 -19.48 -37.04
CA PRO A 83 -10.02 -18.26 -37.77
C PRO A 83 -11.13 -18.00 -38.79
N ASN A 84 -11.65 -16.77 -38.78
CA ASN A 84 -12.79 -16.37 -39.60
C ASN A 84 -12.45 -16.58 -41.10
N PRO A 85 -13.16 -17.47 -41.80
CA PRO A 85 -12.83 -17.85 -43.18
C PRO A 85 -13.03 -16.71 -44.20
N LYS A 86 -13.59 -15.57 -43.79
CA LYS A 86 -13.80 -14.40 -44.66
C LYS A 86 -12.79 -13.27 -44.47
N LEU A 87 -11.79 -13.42 -43.59
CA LEU A 87 -10.66 -12.50 -43.55
C LEU A 87 -9.67 -12.88 -44.66
N LYS A 88 -9.83 -12.25 -45.83
CA LYS A 88 -8.79 -12.24 -46.85
C LYS A 88 -7.55 -11.58 -46.24
N LYS A 89 -6.47 -12.36 -46.13
CA LYS A 89 -5.12 -11.86 -45.88
C LYS A 89 -4.56 -11.51 -47.25
N ASP A 90 -4.35 -10.22 -47.50
CA ASP A 90 -3.49 -9.77 -48.61
C ASP A 90 -2.04 -10.18 -48.36
#